data_AF-A0AAV7T8L9-F1
#
_entry.id   AF-A0AAV7T8L9-F1
#
_cell.length_a   1.000
_cell.length_b   1.000
_cell.length_c   1.000
_cell.angle_alpha   90.00
_cell.angle_beta   90.00
_cell.angle_gamma   90.00
#
_symmetry.space_group_name_H-M   'P 1'
#
loop_
_entity.id
_entity.type
_entity.pdbx_description
1 polymer ?
#
loop_
_entity_poly.entity_id
_entity_poly.type
_entity_poly.pdbx_seq_one_letter_code
_entity_poly.pdbx_strand_id
1 'polypeptide(L)'
;MSTRDEEATPTSRDGWSLEGEWCNAITEEQLQQEAIHLKEQHIDLQAHTEDLENRTRLNNLRIRGTPHGAEDGDVESYVEALFAQVLDASDDKWIQLDRAHRVGLPQPGPWRNTDIVVSVHDFPVKEQILRKARE
;
A
#
# COMPACT_ATOMS: atom_id res chain seq x y z
N MET A 1 -91.95 -40.06 17.10
CA MET A 1 -91.04 -39.72 18.21
C MET A 1 -89.73 -39.27 17.57
N SER A 2 -89.53 -37.96 17.48
CA SER A 2 -88.60 -37.18 18.32
C SER A 2 -87.15 -37.33 17.84
N THR A 3 -86.71 -36.45 16.93
CA THR A 3 -85.79 -35.31 17.20
C THR A 3 -84.35 -35.71 17.49
N ARG A 4 -83.41 -35.33 16.62
CA ARG A 4 -82.46 -34.22 16.87
C ARG A 4 -81.41 -34.13 15.76
N ASP A 5 -81.28 -32.92 15.24
CA ASP A 5 -80.14 -32.39 14.50
C ASP A 5 -78.90 -32.25 15.39
N GLU A 6 -77.76 -31.92 14.75
CA GLU A 6 -76.51 -31.36 15.31
C GLU A 6 -75.63 -32.38 16.08
N GLU A 7 -74.31 -32.49 15.84
CA GLU A 7 -73.33 -31.44 15.66
C GLU A 7 -72.18 -31.90 14.73
N ALA A 8 -71.84 -31.06 13.75
CA ALA A 8 -70.53 -31.11 13.10
C ALA A 8 -69.51 -30.50 14.07
N THR A 9 -68.47 -31.24 14.43
CA THR A 9 -67.34 -30.71 15.20
C THR A 9 -66.28 -30.14 14.23
N PRO A 10 -65.98 -28.83 14.29
CA PRO A 10 -64.82 -28.28 13.58
C PRO A 10 -63.64 -28.28 14.55
N THR A 11 -62.71 -29.22 14.41
CA THR A 11 -61.47 -29.20 15.20
C THR A 11 -60.25 -29.38 14.30
N SER A 12 -59.25 -28.54 14.58
CA SER A 12 -57.96 -28.33 13.88
C SER A 12 -58.09 -27.37 12.69
N ARG A 13 -58.02 -26.04 12.88
CA ARG A 13 -56.94 -25.25 13.47
C ARG A 13 -55.58 -25.59 12.85
N ASP A 14 -55.11 -24.65 12.04
CA ASP A 14 -53.72 -24.34 11.73
C ASP A 14 -52.94 -25.37 10.89
N GLY A 15 -53.01 -25.20 9.57
CA GLY A 15 -52.04 -25.75 8.63
C GLY A 15 -51.51 -24.64 7.73
N TRP A 16 -50.78 -23.68 8.31
CA TRP A 16 -49.97 -22.76 7.51
C TRP A 16 -48.89 -23.60 6.82
N SER A 17 -49.07 -23.95 5.55
CA SER A 17 -47.97 -24.42 4.70
C SER A 17 -47.02 -23.24 4.42
N LEU A 18 -46.21 -22.92 5.44
CA LEU A 18 -44.96 -22.20 5.31
C LEU A 18 -43.82 -23.23 5.32
N GLU A 19 -43.81 -24.09 4.31
CA GLU A 19 -42.63 -24.86 3.92
C GLU A 19 -42.42 -24.48 2.47
N GLY A 20 -41.49 -23.63 2.10
CA GLY A 20 -40.32 -23.11 2.77
C GLY A 20 -39.61 -22.50 1.57
N GLU A 21 -39.35 -21.20 1.64
CA GLU A 21 -38.49 -20.55 0.65
C GLU A 21 -37.26 -21.41 0.52
N TRP A 22 -37.04 -21.97 -0.68
CA TRP A 22 -35.90 -22.80 -0.95
C TRP A 22 -34.69 -21.91 -0.70
N CYS A 23 -34.11 -22.01 0.48
CA CYS A 23 -32.77 -21.53 0.74
C CYS A 23 -31.94 -22.19 -0.35
N ASN A 24 -31.57 -21.41 -1.37
CA ASN A 24 -30.56 -21.82 -2.34
C ASN A 24 -29.32 -22.14 -1.50
N ALA A 25 -29.17 -23.41 -1.13
CA ALA A 25 -28.06 -23.87 -0.36
C ALA A 25 -26.84 -23.63 -1.23
N ILE A 26 -26.00 -22.68 -0.82
CA ILE A 26 -24.76 -22.40 -1.53
C ILE A 26 -23.99 -23.70 -1.54
N THR A 27 -23.72 -24.23 -2.74
CA THR A 27 -23.02 -25.49 -2.88
C THR A 27 -21.56 -25.32 -2.50
N GLU A 28 -20.92 -26.38 -2.05
CA GLU A 28 -19.48 -26.36 -1.74
C GLU A 28 -18.64 -25.95 -2.97
N GLU A 29 -19.10 -26.33 -4.16
CA GLU A 29 -18.51 -25.92 -5.43
C GLU A 29 -18.63 -24.41 -5.69
N GLN A 30 -19.78 -23.80 -5.39
CA GLN A 30 -19.96 -22.34 -5.49
C GLN A 30 -19.04 -21.60 -4.52
N LEU A 31 -18.88 -22.11 -3.29
CA LEU A 31 -17.93 -21.56 -2.31
C LEU A 31 -16.47 -21.69 -2.78
N GLN A 32 -16.12 -22.82 -3.40
CA GLN A 32 -14.78 -23.04 -3.95
C GLN A 32 -14.49 -22.11 -5.13
N GLN A 33 -15.46 -21.91 -6.03
CA GLN A 33 -15.34 -20.97 -7.15
C GLN A 33 -15.15 -19.53 -6.65
N GLU A 34 -15.95 -19.10 -5.67
CA GLU A 34 -15.81 -17.76 -5.08
C GLU A 34 -14.46 -17.61 -4.37
N ALA A 35 -14.00 -18.63 -3.66
CA ALA A 35 -12.68 -18.61 -3.02
C ALA A 35 -11.53 -18.55 -4.03
N ILE A 36 -11.65 -19.20 -5.19
CA ILE A 36 -10.68 -19.08 -6.29
C ILE A 36 -10.72 -17.66 -6.86
N HIS A 37 -11.91 -17.14 -7.14
CA HIS A 37 -12.10 -15.81 -7.68
C HIS A 37 -11.50 -14.72 -6.76
N LEU A 38 -11.78 -14.80 -5.46
CA LEU A 38 -11.22 -13.89 -4.46
C LEU A 38 -9.70 -14.00 -4.36
N LYS A 39 -9.13 -15.20 -4.49
CA LYS A 39 -7.67 -15.39 -4.50
C LYS A 39 -7.03 -14.76 -5.74
N GLU A 40 -7.64 -14.93 -6.90
CA GLU A 40 -7.17 -14.28 -8.14
C GLU A 40 -7.18 -12.76 -8.00
N GLN A 41 -8.31 -12.19 -7.55
CA GLN A 41 -8.41 -10.75 -7.29
C GLN A 41 -7.37 -10.25 -6.28
N HIS A 42 -7.13 -11.03 -5.22
CA HIS A 42 -6.11 -10.68 -4.23
C HIS A 42 -4.70 -10.68 -4.83
N ILE A 43 -4.36 -11.68 -5.65
CA ILE A 43 -3.06 -11.73 -6.34
C ILE A 43 -2.92 -10.54 -7.30
N ASP A 44 -3.95 -10.22 -8.07
CA ASP A 44 -3.93 -9.10 -9.01
C ASP A 44 -3.75 -7.76 -8.29
N LEU A 45 -4.48 -7.56 -7.19
CA LEU A 45 -4.34 -6.37 -6.36
C LEU A 45 -2.95 -6.28 -5.75
N GLN A 46 -2.40 -7.40 -5.24
CA GLN A 46 -1.05 -7.44 -4.70
C GLN A 46 -0.02 -7.06 -5.77
N ALA A 47 -0.10 -7.64 -6.96
CA ALA A 47 0.79 -7.33 -8.07
C ALA A 47 0.70 -5.85 -8.48
N HIS A 48 -0.52 -5.29 -8.51
CA HIS A 48 -0.74 -3.88 -8.81
C HIS A 48 -0.14 -2.97 -7.73
N THR A 49 -0.33 -3.29 -6.45
CA THR A 49 0.26 -2.52 -5.36
C THR A 49 1.79 -2.58 -5.37
N GLU A 50 2.36 -3.75 -5.66
CA GLU A 50 3.81 -3.94 -5.78
C GLU A 50 4.39 -3.12 -6.94
N ASP A 51 3.73 -3.10 -8.11
CA ASP A 51 4.15 -2.27 -9.24
C ASP A 51 4.11 -0.77 -8.90
N LEU A 52 3.04 -0.29 -8.25
CA LEU A 52 2.93 1.10 -7.82
C LEU A 52 4.00 1.47 -6.78
N GLU A 53 4.23 0.62 -5.79
CA GLU A 53 5.28 0.82 -4.80
C GLU A 53 6.66 0.85 -5.44
N ASN A 54 6.94 -0.08 -6.35
CA ASN A 54 8.20 -0.13 -7.07
C ASN A 54 8.42 1.14 -7.89
N ARG A 55 7.43 1.58 -8.66
CA ARG A 55 7.48 2.83 -9.44
C ARG A 55 7.70 4.05 -8.56
N THR A 56 7.06 4.10 -7.40
CA THR A 56 7.26 5.20 -6.44
C THR A 56 8.68 5.18 -5.85
N ARG A 57 9.24 3.98 -5.59
CA ARG A 57 10.60 3.80 -5.07
C ARG A 57 11.68 3.99 -6.14
N LEU A 58 11.34 3.95 -7.44
CA LEU A 58 12.29 4.17 -8.53
C LEU A 58 12.96 5.54 -8.48
N ASN A 59 12.34 6.53 -7.85
CA ASN A 59 12.92 7.87 -7.67
C ASN A 59 13.68 8.03 -6.35
N ASN A 60 13.62 7.03 -5.47
CA ASN A 60 14.31 7.08 -4.20
C ASN A 60 15.81 6.79 -4.36
N LEU A 61 16.63 7.58 -3.70
CA LEU A 61 18.07 7.43 -3.52
C LEU A 61 18.38 7.27 -2.03
N ARG A 62 19.40 6.46 -1.71
CA ARG A 62 19.89 6.30 -0.34
C ARG A 62 21.36 6.66 -0.27
N ILE A 63 21.66 7.74 0.44
CA ILE A 63 23.02 8.20 0.71
C ILE A 63 23.46 7.51 2.00
N ARG A 64 24.57 6.77 1.93
CA ARG A 64 25.15 6.07 3.07
C ARG A 64 26.31 6.86 3.63
N GLY A 65 26.53 6.76 4.94
CA GLY A 65 27.78 7.25 5.53
C GLY A 65 27.77 8.73 5.91
N THR A 66 26.63 9.43 5.87
CA THR A 66 26.58 10.86 6.19
C THR A 66 26.77 11.09 7.71
N PRO A 67 27.79 11.88 8.12
CA PRO A 67 27.96 12.23 9.52
C PRO A 67 26.74 12.96 10.09
N HIS A 68 26.43 12.69 11.36
CA HIS A 68 25.37 13.40 12.06
C HIS A 68 25.81 14.85 12.33
N GLY A 69 24.99 15.83 11.93
CA GLY A 69 25.28 17.26 12.11
C GLY A 69 25.95 17.97 10.92
N ALA A 70 26.20 17.28 9.81
CA ALA A 70 26.73 17.89 8.59
C ALA A 70 25.73 18.83 7.88
N GLU A 71 24.45 18.71 8.19
CA GLU A 71 23.34 19.35 7.48
C GLU A 71 22.92 20.70 8.09
N ASP A 72 23.52 21.09 9.23
CA ASP A 72 23.17 22.32 9.99
C ASP A 72 21.65 22.55 10.20
N GLY A 73 20.90 21.46 10.33
CA GLY A 73 19.45 21.47 10.56
C GLY A 73 18.58 21.33 9.33
N ASP A 74 19.13 21.45 8.12
CA ASP A 74 18.39 21.25 6.86
C ASP A 74 19.00 20.15 5.98
N VAL A 75 18.34 18.99 5.99
CA VAL A 75 18.72 17.82 5.20
C VAL A 75 18.54 18.09 3.71
N GLU A 76 17.55 18.88 3.32
CA GLU A 76 17.19 19.11 1.92
C GLU A 76 18.26 19.96 1.24
N SER A 77 18.58 21.13 1.81
CA SER A 77 19.67 22.00 1.32
C SER A 77 21.02 21.28 1.28
N TYR A 78 21.33 20.43 2.26
CA TYR A 78 22.57 19.66 2.27
C TYR A 78 22.65 18.69 1.08
N VAL A 79 21.56 17.98 0.80
CA VAL A 79 21.48 17.02 -0.30
C VAL A 79 21.52 17.73 -1.65
N GLU A 80 20.84 18.87 -1.79
CA GLU A 80 20.91 19.69 -3.00
C GLU A 80 22.33 20.14 -3.30
N ALA A 81 23.04 20.67 -2.30
CA ALA A 81 24.43 21.09 -2.44
C ALA A 81 25.35 19.89 -2.80
N LEU A 82 25.13 18.74 -2.18
CA LEU A 82 25.88 17.51 -2.48
C LEU A 82 25.67 17.07 -3.95
N PHE A 83 24.43 17.08 -4.42
CA PHE A 83 24.14 16.67 -5.80
C PHE A 83 24.61 17.70 -6.83
N ALA A 84 24.55 18.98 -6.52
CA ALA A 84 25.15 20.03 -7.35
C ALA A 84 26.65 19.80 -7.54
N GLN A 85 27.36 19.45 -6.46
CA GLN A 85 28.78 19.10 -6.50
C GLN A 85 29.05 17.84 -7.34
N VAL A 86 28.24 16.78 -7.22
CA VAL A 86 28.41 15.53 -7.99
C VAL A 86 28.16 15.73 -9.48
N LEU A 87 27.26 16.63 -9.85
CA LEU A 87 26.90 16.88 -11.24
C LEU A 87 27.82 17.89 -11.94
N ASP A 88 28.80 18.48 -11.23
CA ASP A 88 29.58 19.63 -11.68
C ASP A 88 28.69 20.73 -12.32
N ALA A 89 27.45 20.83 -11.84
CA ALA A 89 26.47 21.74 -12.40
C ALA A 89 26.70 23.13 -11.79
N SER A 90 26.80 24.16 -12.61
CA SER A 90 26.58 25.54 -12.15
C SER A 90 25.19 25.62 -11.53
N ASP A 91 25.05 26.37 -10.45
CA ASP A 91 23.88 26.52 -9.55
C ASP A 91 22.48 26.67 -10.21
N ASP A 92 22.40 26.83 -11.54
CA ASP A 92 21.18 27.03 -12.32
C ASP A 92 20.38 25.75 -12.63
N LYS A 93 20.91 24.55 -12.39
CA LYS A 93 20.07 23.33 -12.41
C LYS A 93 19.51 23.08 -11.01
N TRP A 94 18.34 23.64 -10.74
CA TRP A 94 17.56 23.31 -9.56
C TRP A 94 17.26 21.80 -9.53
N ILE A 95 17.93 21.07 -8.66
CA ILE A 95 17.67 19.65 -8.46
C ILE A 95 16.43 19.58 -7.58
N GLN A 96 15.29 19.27 -8.17
CA GLN A 96 14.06 19.13 -7.41
C GLN A 96 14.06 17.86 -6.57
N LEU A 97 13.96 18.05 -5.26
CA LEU A 97 13.69 16.97 -4.32
C LEU A 97 12.22 17.02 -3.93
N ASP A 98 11.56 15.88 -3.89
CA ASP A 98 10.22 15.80 -3.31
C ASP A 98 10.29 15.66 -1.79
N ARG A 99 11.31 14.93 -1.32
CA ARG A 99 11.51 14.59 0.10
C ARG A 99 12.98 14.28 0.34
N ALA A 100 13.52 14.77 1.46
CA ALA A 100 14.80 14.34 2.01
C ALA A 100 14.66 14.15 3.53
N HIS A 101 15.02 12.97 4.03
CA HIS A 101 14.98 12.71 5.47
C HIS A 101 16.02 11.66 5.88
N ARG A 102 16.45 11.75 7.14
CA ARG A 102 17.32 10.73 7.74
C ARG A 102 16.53 9.46 8.05
N VAL A 103 17.17 8.32 7.81
CA VAL A 103 16.63 6.99 8.13
C VAL A 103 17.53 6.29 9.12
N GLY A 104 16.97 5.96 10.28
CA GLY A 104 17.66 5.29 11.38
C GLY A 104 17.15 5.78 12.73
N LEU A 105 17.46 5.04 13.79
CA LEU A 105 17.16 5.49 15.14
C LEU A 105 18.08 6.68 15.48
N PRO A 106 17.54 7.77 16.06
CA PRO A 106 18.36 8.85 16.60
C PRO A 106 19.22 8.26 17.74
N GLN A 107 20.48 7.94 17.43
CA GLN A 107 21.44 7.46 18.41
C GLN A 107 22.39 8.59 18.80
N PRO A 108 22.57 8.86 20.10
CA PRO A 108 23.47 9.90 20.55
C PRO A 108 24.93 9.52 20.22
N GLY A 109 25.60 10.33 19.38
CA GLY A 109 27.03 10.20 19.13
C GLY A 109 27.53 10.93 17.87
N PRO A 110 28.53 11.83 17.96
CA PRO A 110 29.05 12.59 16.82
C PRO A 110 29.78 11.75 15.76
N TRP A 111 30.10 10.49 16.06
CA TRP A 111 30.84 9.58 15.17
C TRP A 111 29.95 8.54 14.48
N ARG A 112 28.62 8.68 14.56
CA ARG A 112 27.67 7.73 13.97
C ARG A 112 27.15 8.27 12.64
N ASN A 113 27.49 7.57 11.57
CA ASN A 113 26.98 7.87 10.24
C ASN A 113 25.56 7.30 10.13
N THR A 114 24.61 8.13 9.72
CA THR A 114 23.21 7.73 9.47
C THR A 114 22.91 7.95 8.00
N ASP A 115 22.03 7.12 7.45
CA ASP A 115 21.69 7.23 6.04
C ASP A 115 20.62 8.30 5.81
N ILE A 116 20.66 8.90 4.63
CA ILE A 116 19.62 9.80 4.16
C ILE A 116 18.88 9.10 3.03
N VAL A 117 17.56 9.10 3.10
CA VAL A 117 16.70 8.69 1.99
C VAL A 117 16.11 9.94 1.35
N VAL A 118 16.27 10.02 0.04
CA VAL A 118 15.91 11.17 -0.79
C VAL A 118 15.00 10.69 -1.91
N SER A 119 13.96 11.44 -2.24
CA SER A 119 13.13 11.26 -3.44
C SER A 119 13.45 12.38 -4.42
N VAL A 120 14.00 12.03 -5.57
CA VAL A 120 14.26 12.99 -6.65
C VAL A 120 13.01 13.10 -7.52
N HIS A 121 12.58 14.32 -7.84
CA HIS A 121 11.39 14.55 -8.65
C HIS A 121 11.52 13.91 -10.04
N ASP A 122 12.67 14.17 -10.69
CA ASP A 122 12.95 13.75 -12.06
C ASP A 122 13.82 12.48 -12.12
N PHE A 123 13.25 11.41 -12.70
CA PHE A 123 13.97 10.16 -12.94
C PHE A 123 15.28 10.34 -13.77
N PRO A 124 15.30 11.14 -14.86
CA PRO A 124 16.54 11.36 -15.63
C PRO A 124 17.65 12.03 -14.83
N VAL A 125 17.29 12.91 -13.88
CA VAL A 125 18.26 13.59 -13.00
C VAL A 125 18.85 12.58 -12.02
N LYS A 126 18.00 11.74 -11.42
CA LYS A 126 18.48 10.62 -10.59
C LYS A 126 19.49 9.74 -11.32
N GLU A 127 19.21 9.36 -12.57
CA GLU A 127 20.10 8.50 -13.34
C GLU A 127 21.44 9.19 -13.64
N GLN A 128 21.42 10.48 -13.94
CA GLN A 128 22.64 11.28 -14.11
C GLN A 128 23.49 11.32 -12.83
N ILE A 129 22.87 11.55 -11.68
CA ILE A 129 23.53 11.53 -10.37
C ILE A 129 24.18 10.16 -10.12
N LEU A 130 23.44 9.08 -10.34
CA LEU A 130 23.94 7.71 -10.14
C LEU A 130 25.07 7.35 -11.10
N ARG A 131 25.01 7.84 -12.34
CA ARG A 131 26.09 7.64 -13.32
C ARG A 131 27.36 8.38 -12.89
N LYS A 132 27.23 9.65 -12.49
CA LYS A 132 28.35 10.47 -12.02
C LYS A 132 28.97 9.94 -10.74
N ALA A 133 28.18 9.43 -9.80
CA ALA A 133 28.69 8.84 -8.57
C ALA A 133 29.49 7.53 -8.77
N ARG A 134 29.45 6.93 -9.98
CA ARG A 134 30.22 5.72 -10.32
C ARG A 134 31.49 6.02 -11.09
N GLU A 135 31.61 7.21 -11.67
CA GLU A 135 32.82 7.71 -12.35
C GLU A 135 33.90 8.03 -11.30
#